data_AF-A0A442MB84-F1
#
_entry.id   AF-A0A442MB84-F1
#
_cell.length_a   1.000
_cell.length_b   1.000
_cell.length_c   1.000
_cell.angle_alpha   90.00
_cell.angle_beta   90.00
_cell.angle_gamma   90.00
#
_symmetry.space_group_name_H-M   'P 1'
#
loop_
_entity.id
_entity.type
_entity.pdbx_description
1 polymer ?
#
loop_
_entity_poly.entity_id
_entity_poly.type
_entity_poly.pdbx_seq_one_letter_code
_entity_poly.pdbx_strand_id
1 'polypeptide(L)' 'MRVSPPTIEEFAFHVEVWSLDDMRVDETMAVAKNIRVARAAYEETLEVREGRIVKLRHGARVITSSGP' A
#
# COMPACT_ATOMS: atom_id res chain seq x y z
N MET A 1 -25.64 9.71 13.81
CA MET A 1 -24.18 9.55 13.68
C MET A 1 -23.72 10.48 12.57
N ARG A 2 -22.98 11.56 12.87
CA ARG A 2 -22.40 12.43 11.83
C ARG A 2 -21.17 11.71 11.30
N VAL A 3 -21.24 11.22 10.07
CA VAL A 3 -20.05 10.70 9.36
C VAL A 3 -19.30 11.92 8.85
N SER A 4 -18.08 12.12 9.31
CA SER A 4 -17.21 13.17 8.78
C SER A 4 -17.00 12.92 7.27
N PRO A 5 -16.91 13.97 6.44
CA PRO A 5 -16.57 13.78 5.04
C PRO A 5 -15.24 13.04 4.93
N PRO A 6 -15.12 12.07 4.02
CA PRO A 6 -13.87 11.35 3.81
C PRO A 6 -12.76 12.37 3.50
N THR A 7 -11.64 12.29 4.22
CA THR A 7 -10.51 13.21 3.96
C THR A 7 -9.81 12.81 2.67
N ILE A 8 -9.11 13.75 2.04
CA ILE A 8 -8.28 13.46 0.85
C ILE A 8 -7.26 12.34 1.12
N GLU A 9 -6.89 12.11 2.38
CA GLU A 9 -5.99 11.04 2.80
C GLU A 9 -6.61 9.64 2.60
N GLU A 10 -7.93 9.51 2.64
CA GLU A 10 -8.65 8.25 2.35
C GLU A 10 -8.54 7.81 0.88
N PHE A 11 -8.13 8.73 -0.02
CA PHE A 11 -7.91 8.46 -1.44
C PHE A 11 -6.43 8.42 -1.82
N ALA A 12 -5.52 8.27 -0.85
CA ALA A 12 -4.12 8.10 -1.13
C ALA A 12 -3.79 6.64 -1.51
N PHE A 13 -2.78 6.49 -2.36
CA PHE A 13 -2.16 5.21 -2.66
C PHE A 13 -1.17 4.86 -1.55
N HIS A 14 -1.27 3.65 -1.03
CA HIS A 14 -0.44 3.13 0.05
C HIS A 14 0.43 1.99 -0.48
N VAL A 15 1.73 2.04 -0.20
CA VAL A 15 2.65 0.92 -0.42
C VAL A 15 2.93 0.31 0.94
N GLU A 16 2.58 -0.96 1.10
CA GLU A 16 2.56 -1.64 2.38
C GLU A 16 3.33 -2.97 2.30
N VAL A 17 4.06 -3.28 3.37
CA VAL A 17 4.64 -4.59 3.63
C VAL A 17 3.72 -5.33 4.58
N TRP A 18 3.32 -6.53 4.19
CA TRP A 18 2.40 -7.38 4.92
C TRP A 18 3.17 -8.48 5.65
N SER A 19 2.51 -9.05 6.66
CA SER A 19 2.95 -10.28 7.30
C SER A 19 2.97 -11.43 6.28
N LEU A 20 3.81 -12.44 6.51
CA LEU A 20 3.98 -13.56 5.57
C LEU A 20 2.71 -14.43 5.41
N ASP A 21 1.78 -14.35 6.36
CA ASP A 21 0.46 -14.98 6.28
C ASP A 21 -0.59 -14.12 5.54
N ASP A 22 -0.18 -12.96 5.02
CA ASP A 22 -1.02 -12.00 4.30
C ASP A 22 -2.23 -11.44 5.07
N MET A 23 -2.20 -11.53 6.41
CA MET A 23 -3.35 -11.15 7.25
C MET A 23 -3.32 -9.71 7.74
N ARG A 24 -2.14 -9.11 7.88
CA ARG A 24 -1.99 -7.77 8.46
C ARG A 24 -0.86 -6.98 7.80
N VAL A 25 -1.00 -5.66 7.84
CA VAL A 25 0.08 -4.72 7.50
C VAL A 25 1.10 -4.73 8.64
N ASP A 26 2.35 -5.03 8.32
CA ASP A 26 3.47 -4.88 9.25
C ASP A 26 4.05 -3.46 9.18
N GLU A 27 4.16 -2.89 7.98
CA GLU A 27 4.76 -1.56 7.75
C GLU A 27 4.13 -0.86 6.53
N THR A 28 3.93 0.47 6.61
CA THR A 28 3.58 1.31 5.45
C THR A 28 4.83 2.03 4.96
N MET A 29 5.29 1.68 3.77
CA MET A 29 6.52 2.18 3.16
C MET A 29 6.35 3.56 2.53
N ALA A 30 5.20 3.81 1.90
CA ALA A 30 4.92 5.08 1.25
C ALA A 30 3.42 5.38 1.19
N VAL A 31 3.10 6.67 1.20
CA VAL A 31 1.76 7.20 0.93
C VAL A 31 1.87 8.30 -0.11
N ALA A 32 1.15 8.18 -1.22
CA ALA A 32 1.21 9.14 -2.32
C ALA A 32 -0.18 9.41 -2.90
N LYS A 33 -0.42 10.64 -3.37
CA LYS A 33 -1.67 11.03 -4.06
C LYS A 33 -1.62 10.79 -5.57
N ASN A 34 -0.46 10.35 -6.08
CA ASN A 34 -0.23 10.09 -7.51
C ASN A 34 0.18 8.63 -7.70
N ILE A 35 -0.53 7.92 -8.58
CA ILE A 35 -0.29 6.50 -8.84
C ILE A 35 1.11 6.21 -9.41
N ARG A 36 1.69 7.12 -10.22
CA ARG A 36 3.03 6.92 -10.78
C ARG A 36 4.11 6.94 -9.69
N VAL A 37 3.97 7.85 -8.73
CA VAL A 37 4.87 7.93 -7.57
C VAL A 37 4.71 6.69 -6.68
N ALA A 38 3.47 6.29 -6.39
CA ALA A 38 3.20 5.10 -5.59
C ALA A 38 3.73 3.83 -6.27
N ARG A 39 3.64 3.74 -7.59
CA ARG A 39 4.19 2.62 -8.36
C ARG A 39 5.71 2.55 -8.30
N ALA A 40 6.40 3.68 -8.46
CA ALA A 40 7.85 3.73 -8.33
C ALA A 40 8.29 3.30 -6.92
N ALA A 41 7.60 3.76 -5.87
CA ALA A 41 7.87 3.34 -4.50
C ALA A 41 7.57 1.84 -4.27
N TYR A 42 6.54 1.29 -4.91
CA TYR A 42 6.24 -0.14 -4.89
C TYR A 42 7.38 -0.95 -5.50
N GLU A 43 7.85 -0.57 -6.70
CA GLU A 43 8.95 -1.26 -7.39
C GLU A 43 10.23 -1.24 -6.55
N GLU A 44 10.63 -0.09 -6.00
CA GLU A 44 11.77 0.02 -5.07
C GLU A 44 11.58 -0.86 -3.81
N THR A 45 10.37 -0.89 -3.25
CA THR A 45 10.08 -1.69 -2.06
C THR A 45 10.26 -3.19 -2.34
N LEU A 46 9.91 -3.67 -3.52
CA LEU A 46 10.12 -5.08 -3.90
C LEU A 46 11.61 -5.46 -3.87
N GLU A 47 12.48 -4.57 -4.33
CA GLU A 47 13.93 -4.81 -4.35
C GLU A 47 14.53 -4.81 -2.94
N VAL A 48 14.10 -3.89 -2.09
CA VAL A 48 14.65 -3.72 -0.72
C VAL A 48 14.07 -4.72 0.28
N ARG A 49 12.84 -5.20 0.06
CA ARG A 49 12.10 -6.11 0.96
C ARG A 49 11.89 -7.48 0.32
N GLU A 50 12.98 -8.07 -0.18
CA GLU A 50 12.94 -9.42 -0.77
C GLU A 50 12.30 -10.45 0.18
N GLY A 51 11.44 -11.31 -0.37
CA GLY A 51 10.73 -12.35 0.40
C GLY A 51 9.60 -11.84 1.28
N ARG A 52 9.23 -10.56 1.19
CA ARG A 52 8.06 -9.98 1.87
C ARG A 52 6.88 -9.82 0.91
N ILE A 53 5.67 -9.92 1.44
CA ILE A 53 4.46 -9.59 0.68
C ILE A 53 4.33 -8.07 0.63
N VAL A 54 4.47 -7.49 -0.55
CA VAL A 54 4.31 -6.05 -0.78
C VAL A 54 3.01 -5.82 -1.54
N LYS A 55 2.23 -4.83 -1.12
CA LYS A 55 0.96 -4.44 -1.75
C LYS A 55 0.93 -2.95 -2.01
N LEU A 56 0.48 -2.59 -3.22
CA LEU A 56 0.06 -1.24 -3.55
C LEU A 56 -1.48 -1.18 -3.46
N ARG A 57 -2.00 -0.35 -2.57
CA ARG A 57 -3.43 -0.22 -2.27
C ARG A 57 -3.96 1.19 -2.52
N HIS A 58 -5.26 1.27 -2.79
CA HIS A 58 -6.03 2.51 -2.78
C HIS A 58 -7.34 2.25 -2.05
N GLY A 59 -7.46 2.79 -0.84
CA GLY A 59 -8.50 2.38 0.12
C GLY A 59 -8.45 0.86 0.36
N ALA A 60 -9.61 0.19 0.24
CA ALA A 60 -9.74 -1.26 0.39
C ALA A 60 -9.24 -2.08 -0.82
N ARG A 61 -8.92 -1.44 -1.95
CA ARG A 61 -8.55 -2.15 -3.19
C ARG A 61 -7.04 -2.40 -3.23
N VAL A 62 -6.65 -3.62 -3.57
CA VAL A 62 -5.27 -3.95 -3.98
C VAL A 62 -5.15 -3.70 -5.46
N ILE A 63 -4.22 -2.84 -5.86
CA ILE A 63 -3.93 -2.52 -7.26
C ILE A 63 -2.92 -3.53 -7.82
N THR A 64 -1.88 -3.83 -7.04
CA THR A 64 -0.90 -4.87 -7.35
C THR A 64 -0.33 -5.45 -6.06
N SER A 65 0.16 -6.69 -6.14
CA SER A 65 0.79 -7.41 -5.06
C SER A 65 1.92 -8.27 -5.61
N SER A 66 2.99 -8.44 -4.82
CA SER A 66 4.13 -9.31 -5.17
C SER A 66 3.79 -10.80 -5.19
N GLY A 67 2.60 -11.19 -4.72
CA GLY A 67 2.27 -12.58 -4.40
C GLY A 67 3.10 -13.12 -3.22
N PRO A 68 2.74 -14.29 -2.68
CA PRO A 68 3.73 -15.20 -2.13
C PRO A 68 4.66 -15.73 -3.23
#